data_AF-W2CDA9-F1
#
_entry.id   AF-W2CDA9-F1
#
_cell.length_a   1.000
_cell.length_b   1.000
_cell.length_c   1.000
_cell.angle_alpha   90.00
_cell.angle_beta   90.00
_cell.angle_gamma   90.00
#
_symmetry.space_group_name_H-M   'P 1'
#
loop_
_entity.id
_entity.type
_entity.pdbx_description
1 polymer ?
#
loop_
_entity_poly.entity_id
_entity_poly.type
_entity_poly.pdbx_seq_one_letter_code
_entity_poly.pdbx_strand_id
1 'polypeptide(L)' 'MKRGTLEAYKQTFLVSAKLTDRWAVYLSRDTQERADLVVRRLGDRGANLSSFVERIVRAHLEEYAEEIEEWWKL' A
#
# COMPACT_ATOMS: atom_id res chain seq x y z
N MET A 1 13.88 5.90 -7.84
CA MET A 1 12.78 6.08 -6.88
C MET A 1 12.27 7.52 -6.93
N LYS A 2 11.09 7.73 -7.52
CA LYS A 2 10.55 9.08 -7.73
C LYS A 2 10.25 9.76 -6.39
N ARG A 3 10.89 10.89 -6.12
CA ARG A 3 10.35 11.92 -5.21
C ARG A 3 9.16 12.56 -5.91
N GLY A 4 8.03 11.85 -5.93
CA GLY A 4 6.76 12.43 -6.34
C GLY A 4 6.35 13.54 -5.37
N THR A 5 5.40 14.40 -5.78
CA THR A 5 4.78 15.36 -4.87
C THR A 5 4.02 14.63 -3.76
N LEU A 6 3.77 15.30 -2.63
CA LEU A 6 2.93 14.76 -1.56
C LEU A 6 1.56 14.33 -2.10
N GLU A 7 1.01 15.11 -3.02
CA GLU A 7 -0.26 14.87 -3.69
C GLU A 7 -0.23 13.58 -4.49
N ALA A 8 0.84 13.33 -5.26
CA ALA A 8 1.00 12.07 -5.98
C ALA A 8 1.08 10.88 -5.00
N TYR A 9 1.83 11.03 -3.91
CA TYR A 9 1.91 9.98 -2.87
C TYR A 9 0.54 9.68 -2.25
N LYS A 10 -0.22 10.73 -1.89
CA LYS A 10 -1.56 10.58 -1.32
C LYS A 10 -2.52 9.90 -2.30
N GLN A 11 -2.51 10.32 -3.57
CA GLN A 11 -3.35 9.73 -4.61
C GLN A 11 -3.04 8.24 -4.84
N THR A 12 -1.76 7.89 -4.84
CA THR A 12 -1.35 6.49 -5.06
C THR A 12 -1.68 5.60 -3.86
N PHE A 13 -1.37 6.04 -2.64
CA PHE A 13 -1.36 5.14 -1.48
C PHE A 13 -2.43 5.43 -0.42
N LEU A 14 -2.92 6.65 -0.29
CA LEU A 14 -3.77 7.07 0.83
C LEU A 14 -5.24 7.30 0.45
N VAL A 15 -5.64 6.91 -0.76
CA VAL A 15 -7.04 6.89 -1.16
C VAL A 15 -7.74 5.68 -0.55
N SER A 16 -8.85 5.93 0.13
CA SER A 16 -9.68 4.86 0.71
C SER A 16 -10.09 3.86 -0.36
N ALA A 17 -9.90 2.57 -0.07
CA ALA A 17 -10.34 1.47 -0.92
C ALA A 17 -11.37 0.64 -0.16
N LYS A 18 -12.50 0.37 -0.81
CA LYS A 18 -13.47 -0.59 -0.28
C LYS A 18 -12.95 -1.99 -0.61
N LEU A 19 -12.35 -2.63 0.39
CA LEU A 19 -11.88 -4.01 0.26
C LEU A 19 -13.06 -4.97 0.45
N THR A 20 -13.61 -5.47 -0.66
CA THR A 20 -14.52 -6.62 -0.67
C THR A 20 -13.69 -7.90 -0.69
N ASP A 21 -14.21 -8.98 -0.09
CA ASP A 21 -13.56 -10.31 -0.08
C ASP A 21 -12.10 -10.30 0.43
N ARG A 22 -11.90 -9.57 1.53
CA ARG A 22 -10.57 -9.35 2.13
C ARG A 22 -10.12 -10.51 3.02
N TRP A 23 -8.80 -10.74 3.01
CA TRP A 23 -8.11 -11.59 3.97
C TRP A 23 -7.29 -10.76 4.97
N ALA A 24 -7.13 -11.26 6.19
CA ALA A 24 -6.25 -10.64 7.16
C ALA A 24 -4.79 -11.00 6.85
N VAL A 25 -3.90 -10.01 6.93
CA VAL A 25 -2.44 -10.20 6.86
C VAL A 25 -1.82 -9.77 8.17
N TYR A 26 -0.83 -10.53 8.65
CA TYR A 26 -0.09 -10.18 9.84
C TYR A 26 1.07 -9.27 9.48
N LEU A 27 1.22 -8.18 10.23
CA LEU A 27 2.38 -7.29 10.15
C LEU A 27 3.12 -7.35 11.48
N SER A 28 4.43 -7.11 11.44
CA SER A 28 5.15 -6.84 12.68
C SER A 28 4.57 -5.60 13.36
N ARG A 29 4.66 -5.53 14.69
CA ARG A 29 4.17 -4.39 15.45
C ARG A 29 4.81 -3.07 14.98
N ASP A 30 6.14 -3.06 14.79
CA ASP A 30 6.86 -1.87 14.31
C ASP A 30 6.38 -1.44 12.92
N THR A 31 6.18 -2.38 12.00
CA THR A 31 5.64 -2.08 10.66
C THR A 31 4.23 -1.50 10.75
N GLN A 32 3.36 -2.09 11.58
CA GLN A 32 1.99 -1.63 11.77
C GLN A 32 1.95 -0.21 12.35
N GLU A 33 2.73 0.07 13.40
CA GLU A 33 2.78 1.39 14.04
C GLU A 33 3.29 2.48 13.08
N ARG A 34 4.33 2.17 12.27
CA ARG A 34 4.83 3.10 11.24
C ARG A 34 3.79 3.37 10.16
N ALA A 35 3.12 2.34 9.67
CA ALA A 35 2.10 2.50 8.64
C ALA A 35 0.87 3.26 9.15
N ASP A 36 0.45 3.01 10.39
CA ASP A 36 -0.65 3.73 11.04
C ASP A 36 -0.32 5.22 11.21
N LEU A 37 0.92 5.57 11.59
CA LEU A 37 1.38 6.96 11.67
C LEU A 37 1.29 7.68 10.32
N VAL A 38 1.65 7.02 9.23
CA VAL A 38 1.54 7.58 7.87
C VAL A 38 0.08 7.89 7.54
N VAL A 39 -0.82 6.92 7.75
CA VAL A 39 -2.25 7.10 7.48
C VAL A 39 -2.85 8.21 8.35
N ARG A 40 -2.51 8.26 9.64
CA ARG A 40 -3.04 9.29 10.56
C ARG A 40 -2.55 10.70 10.25
N ARG A 41 -1.32 10.86 9.77
CA ARG A 41 -0.71 12.18 9.55
C ARG A 41 -0.94 12.70 8.14
N LEU A 42 -0.98 11.82 7.14
CA LEU A 42 -1.03 12.20 5.73
C LEU A 42 -2.35 11.81 5.05
N GLY A 43 -3.11 10.88 5.63
CA GLY A 43 -4.37 10.42 5.07
C GLY A 43 -5.50 11.43 5.26
N ASP A 44 -6.36 11.54 4.25
CA ASP A 44 -7.58 12.33 4.34
C ASP A 44 -8.71 11.48 4.95
N ARG A 45 -9.93 12.04 5.06
CA ARG A 45 -11.09 11.35 5.65
C ARG A 45 -11.34 10.01 4.93
N GLY A 46 -11.33 8.92 5.69
CA GLY A 46 -11.59 7.57 5.19
C GLY A 46 -10.36 6.76 4.79
N ALA A 47 -9.16 7.38 4.79
CA ALA A 47 -7.91 6.63 4.69
C ALA A 47 -7.77 5.70 5.90
N ASN A 48 -7.36 4.45 5.66
CA ASN A 48 -7.17 3.47 6.71
C ASN A 48 -5.97 2.58 6.41
N LEU A 49 -5.48 1.91 7.47
CA LEU A 49 -4.31 1.04 7.39
C LEU A 49 -4.49 -0.07 6.34
N SER A 50 -5.66 -0.71 6.29
CA SER A 50 -5.90 -1.81 5.35
C SER A 50 -5.84 -1.34 3.89
N SER A 51 -6.47 -0.21 3.56
CA SER A 51 -6.40 0.35 2.20
C SER A 51 -4.98 0.82 1.83
N PHE A 52 -4.23 1.33 2.80
CA PHE A 52 -2.85 1.75 2.59
C PHE A 52 -1.95 0.56 2.29
N VAL A 53 -2.05 -0.51 3.09
CA VAL A 53 -1.28 -1.75 2.88
C VAL A 53 -1.66 -2.41 1.56
N GLU A 54 -2.96 -2.54 1.25
CA GLU A 54 -3.43 -3.05 -0.05
C GLU A 54 -2.76 -2.31 -1.21
N ARG A 55 -2.75 -0.97 -1.17
CA ARG A 55 -2.19 -0.15 -2.25
C ARG A 55 -0.68 -0.31 -2.39
N ILE A 56 0.05 -0.46 -1.29
CA ILE A 56 1.49 -0.74 -1.33
C ILE A 56 1.73 -2.09 -2.01
N VAL A 57 1.03 -3.13 -1.55
CA VAL A 57 1.20 -4.49 -2.09
C VAL A 57 0.83 -4.51 -3.57
N ARG A 58 -0.30 -3.89 -3.95
CA ARG A 58 -0.73 -3.79 -5.35
C ARG A 58 0.29 -3.05 -6.22
N ALA A 59 0.76 -1.89 -5.79
CA ALA A 59 1.74 -1.12 -6.54
C ALA A 59 3.05 -1.90 -6.72
N HIS A 60 3.48 -2.64 -5.70
CA HIS A 60 4.63 -3.53 -5.80
C HIS A 60 4.39 -4.66 -6.82
N LEU A 61 3.24 -5.34 -6.74
CA LEU A 61 2.92 -6.41 -7.70
C LEU A 61 2.80 -5.89 -9.14
N GLU A 62 2.28 -4.67 -9.34
CA GLU A 62 2.19 -4.03 -10.65
C GLU A 62 3.57 -3.60 -11.17
N GLU A 63 4.45 -3.06 -10.31
CA GLU A 63 5.79 -2.61 -10.68
C GLU A 63 6.71 -3.77 -11.07
N TYR A 64 6.55 -4.93 -10.44
CA TYR A 64 7.41 -6.11 -10.64
C TYR A 64 6.70 -7.27 -11.35
N ALA A 65 5.58 -7.02 -12.03
CA ALA A 65 4.75 -8.08 -12.60
C ALA A 65 5.52 -8.95 -13.60
N GLU A 66 6.31 -8.31 -14.47
CA GLU A 66 7.09 -9.00 -15.51
C GLU A 66 8.20 -9.85 -14.89
N GLU A 67 8.98 -9.28 -13.96
CA GLU A 67 10.08 -9.99 -13.30
C GLU A 67 9.58 -11.15 -12.42
N ILE A 68 8.47 -10.95 -11.70
CA ILE A 68 7.84 -12.02 -10.91
C ILE A 68 7.41 -13.16 -11.83
N GLU A 69 6.82 -12.86 -13.00
CA GLU A 69 6.42 -13.88 -13.97
C GLU A 69 7.63 -14.64 -14.54
N GLU A 70 8.73 -13.94 -14.82
CA GLU A 70 9.98 -14.58 -15.24
C GLU A 70 10.55 -15.52 -14.17
N TRP A 71 10.57 -15.09 -12.90
CA TRP A 71 11.07 -15.91 -11.80
C TRP A 71 10.18 -17.11 -11.48
N TRP A 72 8.88 -17.05 -11.74
CA TRP A 72 7.98 -18.21 -11.59
C TRP A 72 8.20 -19.31 -12.61
N LYS A 73 8.84 -19.00 -13.74
CA LYS A 73 9.14 -19.98 -14.80
C LYS A 73 10.46 -20.71 -14.57
N LEU A 74 11.26 -20.27 -13.59
CA LEU A 74 12.50 -20.93 -13.13
C LEU A 74 12.19 -22.03 -12.12
#